data_AF-A0A924VWI1-F1
#
_entry.id   AF-A0A924VWI1-F1
#
_cell.length_a   1.000
_cell.length_b   1.000
_cell.length_c   1.000
_cell.angle_alpha   90.00
_cell.angle_beta   90.00
_cell.angle_gamma   90.00
#
_symmetry.space_group_name_H-M   'P 1'
#
loop_
_entity.id
_entity.type
_entity.pdbx_description
1 polymer ?
#
loop_
_entity_poly.entity_id
_entity_poly.type
_entity_poly.pdbx_seq_one_letter_code
_entity_poly.pdbx_strand_id
1 'polypeptide(L)'
;MSNMNNISQQYLKKTEQLLYLYPKLKLNIKQSKKEIALLKKGLLQPPERSKSVVFYAQSASKVCRDDVRERYILGREATLHKTLFDVIRIEEALQLTNGHRGHPMLALKYFKQEGYLPDEDVMERLNISRSTYYRWRIEILSIISQMLFDVSEK
;
A
#
# COMPACT_ATOMS: atom_id res chain seq x y z
N MET A 1 18.97 -19.58 -15.93
CA MET A 1 17.52 -19.30 -16.02
C MET A 1 16.96 -19.56 -14.64
N SER A 2 16.59 -18.50 -13.92
CA SER A 2 16.19 -18.59 -12.52
C SER A 2 14.93 -19.45 -12.37
N ASN A 3 14.95 -20.39 -11.42
CA ASN A 3 13.79 -21.17 -11.01
C ASN A 3 12.61 -20.23 -10.71
N MET A 4 11.65 -20.13 -11.63
CA MET A 4 10.36 -19.50 -11.34
C MET A 4 9.59 -20.46 -10.45
N ASN A 5 9.76 -20.29 -9.13
CA ASN A 5 8.95 -20.93 -8.11
C ASN A 5 7.48 -20.68 -8.42
N ASN A 6 6.66 -21.73 -8.36
CA ASN A 6 5.24 -21.69 -8.71
C ASN A 6 4.46 -20.89 -7.66
N ILE A 7 4.46 -19.56 -7.78
CA ILE A 7 3.73 -18.68 -6.87
C ILE A 7 2.23 -18.93 -7.07
N SER A 8 1.52 -19.11 -5.96
CA SER A 8 0.09 -19.35 -6.02
C SER A 8 -0.64 -18.20 -6.72
N GLN A 9 -1.65 -18.52 -7.53
CA GLN A 9 -2.50 -17.53 -8.18
C GLN A 9 -3.14 -16.55 -7.19
N GLN A 10 -3.33 -16.98 -5.94
CA GLN A 10 -3.83 -16.12 -4.88
C GLN A 10 -2.83 -15.00 -4.53
N TYR A 11 -1.54 -15.30 -4.43
CA TYR A 11 -0.52 -14.30 -4.11
C TYR A 11 -0.30 -13.32 -5.26
N LEU A 12 -0.35 -13.78 -6.52
CA LEU A 12 -0.30 -12.89 -7.69
C LEU A 12 -1.47 -11.90 -7.69
N LYS A 13 -2.70 -12.37 -7.42
CA LYS A 13 -3.88 -11.51 -7.31
C LYS A 13 -3.76 -10.50 -6.15
N LYS A 14 -3.28 -10.94 -4.99
CA LYS A 14 -3.04 -10.05 -3.84
C LYS A 14 -1.98 -8.99 -4.16
N THR A 15 -0.90 -9.37 -4.83
CA THR A 15 0.15 -8.45 -5.27
C THR A 15 -0.42 -7.39 -6.20
N GLU A 16 -1.20 -7.80 -7.19
CA GLU A 16 -1.84 -6.89 -8.13
C GLU A 16 -2.80 -5.92 -7.43
N GLN A 17 -3.60 -6.42 -6.47
CA GLN A 17 -4.47 -5.56 -5.65
C GLN A 17 -3.66 -4.52 -4.86
N LEU A 18 -2.52 -4.91 -4.27
CA LEU A 18 -1.65 -3.97 -3.56
C LEU A 18 -1.06 -2.91 -4.48
N LEU A 19 -0.65 -3.28 -5.70
CA LEU A 19 -0.14 -2.32 -6.68
C LEU A 19 -1.21 -1.31 -7.11
N TYR A 20 -2.47 -1.73 -7.28
CA TYR A 20 -3.59 -0.81 -7.51
C TYR A 20 -3.92 0.08 -6.31
N LEU A 21 -3.68 -0.40 -5.08
CA LEU A 21 -3.92 0.39 -3.88
C LEU A 21 -2.77 1.36 -3.56
N TYR A 22 -1.58 1.08 -4.05
CA TYR A 22 -0.36 1.81 -3.70
C TYR A 22 -0.44 3.34 -3.86
N PRO A 23 -0.95 3.91 -4.98
CA PRO A 23 -1.12 5.36 -5.09
C PRO A 23 -2.05 5.94 -4.01
N LYS A 24 -3.12 5.20 -3.67
CA LYS A 24 -4.07 5.58 -2.61
C LYS A 24 -3.43 5.51 -1.23
N LEU A 25 -2.57 4.52 -0.97
CA LEU A 25 -1.83 4.42 0.30
C LEU A 25 -0.93 5.64 0.51
N LYS A 26 -0.22 6.09 -0.55
CA LYS A 26 0.59 7.31 -0.50
C LYS A 26 -0.25 8.56 -0.20
N LEU A 27 -1.42 8.68 -0.83
CA LEU A 27 -2.35 9.77 -0.54
C LEU A 27 -2.83 9.74 0.91
N ASN A 28 -3.21 8.55 1.40
CA ASN A 28 -3.64 8.36 2.78
C ASN A 28 -2.55 8.74 3.79
N ILE A 29 -1.28 8.40 3.54
CA ILE A 29 -0.15 8.83 4.37
C ILE A 29 -0.08 10.35 4.46
N LYS A 30 -0.18 11.03 3.30
CA LYS A 30 -0.13 12.51 3.24
C LYS A 30 -1.30 13.13 4.01
N GLN A 31 -2.50 12.57 3.89
CA GLN A 31 -3.69 13.04 4.59
C GLN A 31 -3.59 12.79 6.11
N SER A 32 -3.23 11.58 6.53
CA SER A 32 -3.05 11.22 7.94
C SER A 32 -1.98 12.07 8.62
N LYS A 33 -0.84 12.35 7.97
CA LYS A 33 0.18 13.26 8.50
C LYS A 33 -0.37 14.68 8.75
N LYS A 34 -1.17 15.21 7.82
CA LYS A 34 -1.82 16.52 7.99
C LYS A 34 -2.82 16.50 9.14
N GLU A 35 -3.66 15.48 9.19
CA GLU A 35 -4.67 15.32 10.25
C GLU A 35 -4.03 15.26 11.64
N ILE A 36 -3.01 14.41 11.83
CA ILE A 36 -2.26 14.31 13.08
C ILE A 36 -1.64 15.65 13.46
N ALA A 37 -1.07 16.39 12.50
CA ALA A 37 -0.49 17.70 12.76
C ALA A 37 -1.55 18.73 13.23
N LEU A 38 -2.74 18.73 12.63
CA LEU A 38 -3.85 19.60 13.06
C LEU A 38 -4.37 19.21 14.44
N LEU A 39 -4.49 17.90 14.71
CA LEU A 39 -4.87 17.36 16.02
C LEU A 39 -3.84 17.71 17.09
N LYS A 40 -2.53 17.72 16.79
CA LYS A 40 -1.51 18.15 17.77
C LYS A 40 -1.56 19.66 18.04
N LYS A 41 -1.86 20.48 17.02
CA LYS A 41 -2.01 21.94 17.16
C LYS A 41 -3.33 22.40 17.79
N GLY A 42 -4.30 21.49 17.95
CA GLY A 42 -5.62 21.82 18.51
C GLY A 42 -6.56 22.49 17.52
N LEU A 43 -6.19 22.47 16.24
CA LEU A 43 -6.99 23.01 15.14
C LEU A 43 -8.03 22.02 14.62
N LEU A 44 -7.93 20.75 15.04
CA LEU A 44 -8.90 19.70 14.80
C LEU A 44 -9.20 19.01 16.13
N GLN A 45 -10.47 18.70 16.39
CA GLN A 45 -10.87 17.89 17.54
C GLN A 45 -11.10 16.43 17.11
N PRO A 46 -10.76 15.45 17.97
CA PRO A 46 -11.17 14.07 17.76
C PRO A 46 -12.69 13.97 17.64
N PRO A 47 -13.22 13.05 16.80
CA PRO A 47 -14.65 12.81 16.75
C PRO A 47 -15.16 12.28 18.10
N GLU A 48 -16.36 12.72 18.51
CA GLU A 48 -16.99 12.34 19.79
C GLU A 48 -17.16 10.83 19.97
N ARG A 49 -17.32 10.10 18.85
CA ARG A 49 -17.37 8.64 18.82
C ARG A 49 -16.36 8.13 17.80
N SER A 50 -15.33 7.44 18.28
CA SER A 50 -14.35 6.79 17.44
C SER A 50 -14.28 5.30 17.75
N LYS A 51 -14.50 4.45 16.74
CA LYS A 51 -14.35 2.99 16.87
C LYS A 51 -12.90 2.57 17.19
N SER A 52 -11.92 3.43 16.90
CA SER A 52 -10.50 3.18 17.16
C SER A 52 -10.04 3.57 18.57
N VAL A 53 -10.89 4.23 19.37
CA VAL A 53 -10.58 4.56 20.76
C VAL A 53 -11.42 3.67 21.66
N VAL A 54 -10.82 2.62 22.20
CA VAL A 54 -11.44 1.75 23.21
C VAL A 54 -11.11 2.32 24.58
N PHE A 55 -12.12 2.87 25.26
CA PHE A 55 -11.99 3.26 26.66
C PHE A 55 -12.17 2.02 27.53
N TYR A 56 -11.08 1.50 28.10
CA TYR A 56 -11.19 0.62 29.26
C TYR A 56 -11.61 1.49 30.45
N ALA A 57 -12.90 1.45 30.80
CA ALA A 57 -13.43 2.17 31.95
C ALA A 57 -12.93 1.50 33.24
N GLN A 58 -11.74 1.86 33.70
CA GLN A 58 -11.33 1.59 35.07
C GLN A 58 -11.91 2.70 35.95
N SER A 59 -13.04 2.39 36.59
CA SER A 59 -13.77 3.23 37.55
C SER A 59 -14.43 4.51 36.97
N ALA A 60 -15.48 4.97 37.63
CA ALA A 60 -16.37 6.08 37.25
C ALA A 60 -15.71 7.48 37.34
N SER A 61 -14.49 7.61 36.85
CA SER A 61 -13.77 8.89 36.77
C SER A 61 -14.04 9.54 35.41
N LYS A 62 -14.43 10.82 35.40
CA LYS A 62 -14.61 11.61 34.16
C LYS A 62 -13.31 11.54 33.34
N VAL A 63 -13.35 10.89 32.17
CA VAL A 63 -12.23 10.87 31.25
C VAL A 63 -11.92 12.31 30.82
N CYS A 64 -10.68 12.76 31.07
CA CYS A 64 -10.25 14.10 30.68
C CYS A 64 -10.24 14.22 29.15
N ARG A 65 -10.73 15.33 28.59
CA ARG A 65 -10.74 15.57 27.14
C ARG A 65 -9.34 15.53 26.52
N ASP A 66 -8.32 15.94 27.26
CA ASP A 66 -6.93 15.89 26.79
C ASP A 66 -6.42 14.45 26.65
N ASP A 67 -6.79 13.56 27.58
CA ASP A 67 -6.46 12.13 27.52
C ASP A 67 -7.15 11.44 26.32
N VAL A 68 -8.40 11.81 26.02
CA VAL A 68 -9.10 11.33 24.81
C VAL A 68 -8.35 11.72 23.54
N ARG A 69 -7.89 12.96 23.45
CA ARG A 69 -7.19 13.50 22.28
C ARG A 69 -5.83 12.85 22.09
N GLU A 70 -5.06 12.67 23.16
CA GLU A 70 -3.76 12.01 23.12
C GLU A 70 -3.90 10.56 22.64
N ARG A 71 -4.83 9.79 23.23
CA ARG A 71 -5.10 8.40 22.81
C ARG A 71 -5.54 8.32 21.34
N TYR A 72 -6.38 9.24 20.90
CA TYR A 72 -6.79 9.30 19.50
C TYR A 72 -5.60 9.54 18.56
N ILE A 73 -4.75 10.52 18.89
CA ILE A 73 -3.53 10.81 18.12
C ILE A 73 -2.62 9.59 18.05
N LEU A 74 -2.36 8.92 19.17
CA LEU A 74 -1.55 7.70 19.23
C LEU A 74 -2.11 6.59 18.33
N GLY A 75 -3.43 6.38 18.32
CA GLY A 75 -4.08 5.42 17.43
C GLY A 75 -3.94 5.77 15.95
N ARG A 76 -4.04 7.05 15.59
CA ARG A 76 -3.80 7.54 14.21
C ARG A 76 -2.35 7.38 13.81
N GLU A 77 -1.41 7.66 14.71
CA GLU A 77 0.03 7.48 14.48
C GLU A 77 0.40 6.01 14.28
N ALA A 78 -0.13 5.09 15.07
CA ALA A 78 0.07 3.66 14.89
C ALA A 78 -0.45 3.17 13.52
N THR A 79 -1.63 3.64 13.11
CA THR A 79 -2.21 3.32 11.80
C THR A 79 -1.36 3.89 10.65
N LEU A 80 -0.88 5.13 10.81
CA LEU A 80 0.03 5.77 9.85
C LEU A 80 1.35 4.99 9.74
N HIS A 81 1.93 4.59 10.87
CA HIS A 81 3.19 3.82 10.90
C HIS A 81 3.05 2.49 10.16
N LYS A 82 1.95 1.76 10.39
CA LYS A 82 1.65 0.53 9.65
C LYS A 82 1.55 0.79 8.14
N THR A 83 0.81 1.83 7.75
CA THR A 83 0.63 2.18 6.34
C THR A 83 1.95 2.61 5.68
N LEU A 84 2.81 3.33 6.41
CA LEU A 84 4.16 3.71 5.96
C LEU A 84 5.01 2.46 5.72
N PHE A 85 5.01 1.52 6.66
CA PHE A 85 5.73 0.26 6.53
C PHE A 85 5.28 -0.53 5.30
N ASP A 86 3.96 -0.65 5.08
CA ASP A 86 3.41 -1.32 3.90
C ASP A 86 3.87 -0.64 2.59
N VAL A 87 3.88 0.70 2.54
CA VAL A 87 4.34 1.45 1.37
C VAL A 87 5.84 1.28 1.14
N ILE A 88 6.66 1.29 2.20
CA ILE A 88 8.11 1.05 2.10
C ILE A 88 8.38 -0.33 1.51
N ARG A 89 7.70 -1.38 2.00
CA ARG A 89 7.86 -2.74 1.46
C ARG A 89 7.49 -2.83 -0.02
N ILE A 90 6.42 -2.14 -0.44
CA ILE A 90 6.05 -2.06 -1.86
C ILE A 90 7.12 -1.33 -2.66
N GLU A 91 7.66 -0.22 -2.17
CA GLU A 91 8.73 0.53 -2.82
C GLU A 91 10.00 -0.30 -2.99
N GLU A 92 10.44 -1.00 -1.95
CA GLU A 92 11.58 -1.92 -1.98
C GLU A 92 11.35 -3.06 -3.00
N ALA A 93 10.16 -3.68 -2.99
CA ALA A 93 9.81 -4.72 -3.95
C ALA A 93 9.81 -4.20 -5.40
N LEU A 94 9.36 -2.96 -5.62
CA LEU A 94 9.39 -2.32 -6.94
C LEU A 94 10.83 -2.06 -7.40
N GLN A 95 11.73 -1.66 -6.50
CA GLN A 95 13.13 -1.43 -6.83
C GLN A 95 13.82 -2.68 -7.38
N LEU A 96 13.47 -3.88 -6.87
CA LEU A 96 13.97 -5.15 -7.39
C LEU A 96 13.61 -5.38 -8.86
N THR A 97 12.53 -4.76 -9.34
CA THR A 97 12.08 -4.90 -10.72
C THR A 97 12.72 -3.89 -11.67
N ASN A 98 13.49 -2.90 -11.18
CA ASN A 98 14.02 -1.81 -12.02
C ASN A 98 14.87 -2.29 -13.20
N GLY A 99 15.59 -3.40 -13.05
CA GLY A 99 16.38 -4.02 -14.14
C GLY A 99 15.58 -4.89 -15.11
N HIS A 100 14.29 -5.11 -14.85
CA HIS A 100 13.44 -5.98 -15.65
C HIS A 100 12.87 -5.24 -16.87
N ARG A 101 12.83 -5.90 -18.03
CA ARG A 101 12.33 -5.31 -19.29
C ARG A 101 10.88 -4.84 -19.21
N GLY A 102 10.07 -5.52 -18.41
CA GLY A 102 8.69 -5.13 -18.16
C GLY A 102 8.50 -4.01 -17.15
N HIS A 103 9.54 -3.48 -16.50
CA HIS A 103 9.37 -2.46 -15.45
C HIS A 103 8.54 -1.24 -15.90
N PRO A 104 8.71 -0.69 -17.12
CA PRO A 104 7.88 0.42 -17.62
C PRO A 104 6.37 0.13 -17.64
N MET A 105 5.99 -1.15 -17.78
CA MET A 105 4.60 -1.59 -17.74
C MET A 105 3.94 -1.27 -16.40
N LEU A 106 4.68 -1.35 -15.28
CA LEU A 106 4.14 -1.09 -13.95
C LEU A 106 3.63 0.34 -13.81
N ALA A 107 4.40 1.31 -14.32
CA ALA A 107 4.03 2.72 -14.27
C ALA A 107 2.75 3.00 -15.07
N LEU A 108 2.65 2.43 -16.27
CA LEU A 108 1.49 2.58 -17.15
C LEU A 108 0.25 1.87 -16.59
N LYS A 109 0.43 0.67 -16.03
CA LYS A 109 -0.67 -0.19 -15.60
C LYS A 109 -1.20 0.16 -14.21
N TYR A 110 -0.32 0.47 -13.25
CA TYR A 110 -0.68 0.49 -11.83
C TYR A 110 -0.47 1.84 -11.12
N PHE A 111 0.27 2.79 -11.69
CA PHE A 111 0.67 4.01 -10.94
C PHE A 111 0.13 5.34 -11.48
N LYS A 112 -0.54 5.34 -12.64
CA LYS A 112 -1.00 6.59 -13.26
C LYS A 112 -2.16 7.21 -12.47
N GLN A 113 -2.00 8.47 -12.06
CA GLN A 113 -3.01 9.22 -11.29
C GLN A 113 -4.31 9.50 -12.06
N GLU A 114 -4.24 9.50 -13.39
CA GLU A 114 -5.38 9.79 -14.30
C GLU A 114 -6.22 8.55 -14.65
N GLY A 115 -5.88 7.38 -14.10
CA GLY A 115 -6.55 6.11 -14.39
C GLY A 115 -5.60 5.07 -14.98
N TYR A 116 -5.84 3.82 -14.60
CA TYR A 116 -5.08 2.66 -15.06
C TYR A 116 -5.36 2.39 -16.53
N LEU A 117 -4.31 2.17 -17.33
CA LEU A 117 -4.47 1.83 -18.73
C LEU A 117 -5.00 0.37 -18.88
N PRO A 118 -5.97 0.13 -19.77
CA PRO A 118 -6.29 -1.22 -20.26
C PRO A 118 -5.04 -1.95 -20.76
N ASP A 119 -5.06 -3.29 -20.74
CA ASP A 119 -3.91 -4.11 -21.17
C ASP A 119 -3.50 -3.78 -22.62
N GLU A 120 -4.48 -3.62 -23.51
CA GLU A 120 -4.25 -3.30 -24.93
C GLU A 120 -3.51 -1.98 -25.11
N ASP A 121 -3.94 -0.91 -24.42
CA ASP A 121 -3.29 0.40 -24.49
C ASP A 121 -1.86 0.38 -23.94
N VAL A 122 -1.60 -0.44 -22.90
CA VAL A 122 -0.23 -0.63 -22.38
C VAL A 122 0.64 -1.33 -23.42
N MET A 123 0.11 -2.35 -24.09
CA MET A 123 0.83 -3.09 -25.13
C MET A 123 1.15 -2.21 -26.33
N GLU A 124 0.19 -1.40 -26.79
CA GLU A 124 0.37 -0.45 -27.87
C GLU A 124 1.44 0.59 -27.51
N ARG A 125 1.35 1.18 -26.31
CA ARG A 125 2.27 2.23 -25.87
C ARG A 125 3.70 1.75 -25.68
N LEU A 126 3.88 0.48 -25.33
CA LEU A 126 5.20 -0.16 -25.22
C LEU A 126 5.64 -0.84 -26.52
N ASN A 127 4.78 -0.89 -27.55
CA ASN A 127 5.00 -1.61 -28.79
C ASN A 127 5.43 -3.07 -28.58
N ILE A 128 4.68 -3.80 -27.74
CA ILE A 128 4.95 -5.21 -27.40
C ILE A 128 3.78 -6.13 -27.75
N SER A 129 4.10 -7.39 -28.02
CA SER A 129 3.08 -8.41 -28.29
C SER A 129 2.35 -8.84 -27.02
N ARG A 130 1.13 -9.38 -27.19
CA ARG A 130 0.33 -9.96 -26.11
C ARG A 130 1.07 -11.05 -25.33
N SER A 131 1.78 -11.93 -26.02
CA SER A 131 2.58 -12.98 -25.36
C SER A 131 3.70 -12.41 -24.50
N THR A 132 4.35 -11.34 -24.97
CA THR A 132 5.41 -10.64 -24.23
C THR A 132 4.84 -9.94 -23.00
N TYR A 133 3.72 -9.24 -23.15
CA TYR A 133 3.03 -8.54 -22.07
C TYR A 133 2.68 -9.48 -20.90
N TYR A 134 1.97 -10.57 -21.17
CA TYR A 134 1.55 -11.49 -20.11
C TYR A 134 2.74 -12.18 -19.44
N ARG A 135 3.79 -12.52 -20.19
CA ARG A 135 5.02 -13.08 -19.63
C ARG A 135 5.67 -12.10 -18.66
N TRP A 136 5.93 -10.86 -19.12
CA TRP A 136 6.55 -9.83 -18.30
C TRP A 136 5.72 -9.49 -17.06
N ARG A 137 4.40 -9.45 -17.21
CA ARG A 137 3.49 -9.22 -16.08
C ARG A 137 3.61 -10.32 -15.04
N ILE A 138 3.60 -11.59 -15.44
CA ILE A 138 3.75 -12.71 -14.51
C ILE A 138 5.12 -12.67 -13.83
N GLU A 139 6.20 -12.47 -14.58
CA GLU A 139 7.57 -12.39 -14.05
C GLU A 139 7.70 -11.26 -12.99
N ILE A 140 7.20 -10.07 -13.29
CA ILE A 140 7.25 -8.93 -12.38
C ILE A 140 6.40 -9.14 -11.13
N LEU A 141 5.14 -9.56 -11.31
CA LEU A 141 4.26 -9.83 -10.18
C LEU A 141 4.85 -10.94 -9.30
N SER A 142 5.58 -11.87 -9.88
CA SER A 142 6.25 -12.94 -9.15
C SER A 142 7.37 -12.41 -8.27
N ILE A 143 8.26 -11.58 -8.82
CA ILE A 143 9.35 -10.92 -8.07
C ILE A 143 8.78 -10.12 -6.89
N ILE A 144 7.75 -9.29 -7.16
CA ILE A 144 7.14 -8.47 -6.11
C ILE A 144 6.45 -9.35 -5.06
N SER A 145 5.72 -10.37 -5.49
CA SER A 145 5.00 -11.28 -4.60
C SER A 145 5.93 -12.04 -3.65
N GLN A 146 7.12 -12.44 -4.12
CA GLN A 146 8.10 -13.14 -3.28
C GLN A 146 8.57 -12.24 -2.13
N MET A 147 8.85 -10.97 -2.39
CA MET A 147 9.28 -9.99 -1.38
C MET A 147 8.16 -9.61 -0.39
N LEU A 148 6.91 -9.54 -0.86
CA LEU A 148 5.79 -9.09 -0.03
C LEU A 148 5.23 -10.18 0.89
N PHE A 149 5.27 -11.44 0.47
CA PHE A 149 4.62 -12.54 1.18
C PHE A 149 5.59 -13.62 1.64
N ASP A 150 6.89 -13.37 1.56
CA ASP A 150 7.97 -14.31 1.90
C ASP A 150 7.70 -15.68 1.28
N VAL A 151 7.30 -15.69 -0.01
CA VAL A 151 7.05 -16.91 -0.77
C VAL A 151 8.39 -17.52 -1.18
N SER A 152 9.22 -17.87 -0.19
CA SER A 152 10.44 -18.65 -0.36
C SER A 152 10.18 -20.04 0.23
N GLU A 153 10.35 -21.05 -0.62
CA GLU A 153 10.48 -22.49 -0.33
C GLU A 153 9.94 -22.99 1.03
N LYS A 154 8.77 -23.64 0.98
CA LYS A 154 8.56 -24.86 1.79
C LYS A 154 8.90 -26.06 0.93
#